data_AF-A0A7S4KVY2-F1
#
_entry.id   AF-A0A7S4KVY2-F1
#
_cell.length_a   1.000
_cell.length_b   1.000
_cell.length_c   1.000
_cell.angle_alpha   90.00
_cell.angle_beta   90.00
_cell.angle_gamma   90.00
#
_symmetry.space_group_name_H-M   'P 1'
#
loop_
_entity.id
_entity.type
_entity.pdbx_description
1 polymer ?
#
loop_
_entity_poly.entity_id
_entity_poly.type
_entity_poly.pdbx_seq_one_letter_code
_entity_poly.pdbx_strand_id
1 'polypeptide(L)'
;QNKLNLEVVYGDTDSIFVNSGCDTYEEAVKTANEARKELNKMWRLLEVGLDGIYCPLLLLNKKKYAALSVTERDGKITKVKEKKGLDIVRRDWCVLAKRAGDKILDFILSGNPVEDVVENIHTYLRQLATDMENNSLPLSDYVITKGLTKEPEEYSDGKTQPHVQVAIKMKERGRPVRAGDHIPYVICADPNITMFAQRAHDPELVEEAAGKLTLDKKWYLESQLHPVVSRICAVIEGTDSGRIAECLGLDATKFHKNESRSQSNFDSVFAQPAVEVDRFASVERLMGTCSDGLTREFKGPYVLQDGVAGANSLICGMRCADAAGASFNPRALRLQVDNLLRRCLSRYHDGWMCCSDSMCVHRTRNIMCDVYHEGNTSFFGLKCPMPECGGRMRLEYTSEQLYLQILYLKRLFDLKDAEKKLSIENSERKERGFVSLKAPVFSNEERLAMEVMHEDCHRLLQESAFNM
;
A
#
# COMPACT_ATOMS: atom_id res chain seq x y z
N GLN A 1 -15.24 -23.43 13.77
CA GLN A 1 -14.48 -24.08 12.68
C GLN A 1 -14.49 -25.60 12.82
N ASN A 2 -13.71 -26.23 13.72
CA ASN A 2 -13.48 -27.68 13.71
C ASN A 2 -14.68 -28.60 14.08
N LYS A 3 -15.73 -28.09 14.75
CA LYS A 3 -16.89 -28.90 15.16
C LYS A 3 -18.00 -28.97 14.10
N LEU A 4 -18.12 -27.93 13.27
CA LEU A 4 -19.22 -27.79 12.29
C LEU A 4 -18.71 -27.76 10.84
N ASN A 5 -17.39 -27.84 10.61
CA ASN A 5 -16.76 -27.68 9.30
C ASN A 5 -17.19 -26.42 8.53
N LEU A 6 -17.49 -25.35 9.26
CA LEU A 6 -17.81 -24.04 8.70
C LEU A 6 -16.61 -23.10 8.85
N GLU A 7 -16.27 -22.42 7.76
CA GLU A 7 -15.20 -21.43 7.69
C GLU A 7 -15.68 -20.08 8.23
N VAL A 8 -14.94 -19.52 9.18
CA VAL A 8 -15.20 -18.18 9.70
C VAL A 8 -14.37 -17.20 8.89
N VAL A 9 -15.02 -16.33 8.12
CA VAL A 9 -14.36 -15.39 7.20
C VAL A 9 -14.11 -14.01 7.82
N TYR A 10 -14.89 -13.63 8.85
CA TYR A 10 -14.71 -12.39 9.58
C TYR A 10 -15.31 -12.47 10.99
N GLY A 11 -14.79 -11.66 11.91
CA GLY A 11 -15.36 -11.49 13.25
C GLY A 11 -15.04 -10.12 13.82
N ASP A 12 -16.02 -9.53 14.51
CA ASP A 12 -15.90 -8.31 15.30
C ASP A 12 -16.31 -8.60 16.76
N THR A 13 -16.50 -7.56 17.56
CA THR A 13 -16.78 -7.61 19.01
C THR A 13 -17.95 -8.55 19.36
N ASP A 14 -19.03 -8.52 18.58
CA ASP A 14 -20.29 -9.22 18.84
C ASP A 14 -20.87 -9.94 17.61
N SER A 15 -20.15 -9.95 16.49
CA SER A 15 -20.60 -10.51 15.22
C SER A 15 -19.55 -11.42 14.59
N ILE A 16 -20.01 -12.50 13.96
CA ILE A 16 -19.17 -13.43 13.19
C ILE A 16 -19.80 -13.66 11.82
N PHE A 17 -18.95 -13.77 10.81
CA PHE A 17 -19.35 -14.04 9.43
C PHE A 17 -18.84 -15.43 9.09
N VAL A 18 -19.75 -16.26 8.61
CA VAL A 18 -19.49 -17.67 8.33
C VAL A 18 -19.79 -17.92 6.87
N ASN A 19 -18.83 -18.50 6.15
CA ASN A 19 -19.06 -18.96 4.80
C ASN A 19 -19.88 -20.25 4.86
N SER A 20 -21.11 -20.21 4.36
CA SER A 20 -22.00 -21.38 4.33
C SER A 20 -21.60 -22.40 3.28
N GLY A 21 -20.86 -22.00 2.23
CA GLY A 21 -20.56 -22.84 1.07
C GLY A 21 -21.79 -23.25 0.26
N CYS A 22 -22.93 -22.57 0.44
CA CYS A 22 -24.19 -22.85 -0.26
C CYS A 22 -24.48 -21.78 -1.31
N ASP A 23 -25.07 -22.18 -2.43
CA ASP A 23 -25.45 -21.27 -3.52
C ASP A 23 -26.87 -20.70 -3.35
N THR A 24 -27.71 -21.35 -2.53
CA THR A 24 -29.11 -20.95 -2.33
C THR A 24 -29.33 -20.29 -0.97
N TYR A 25 -30.25 -19.31 -0.94
CA TYR A 25 -30.63 -18.61 0.28
C TYR A 25 -31.23 -19.57 1.32
N GLU A 26 -32.11 -20.48 0.90
CA GLU A 26 -32.77 -21.43 1.80
C GLU A 26 -31.79 -22.38 2.50
N GLU A 27 -30.77 -22.88 1.78
CA GLU A 27 -29.73 -23.72 2.35
C GLU A 27 -28.85 -22.91 3.31
N ALA A 28 -28.48 -21.68 2.95
CA ALA A 28 -27.73 -20.80 3.83
C ALA A 28 -28.50 -20.52 5.15
N VAL A 29 -29.82 -20.31 5.07
CA VAL A 29 -30.69 -20.16 6.27
C VAL A 29 -30.72 -21.44 7.10
N LYS A 30 -30.81 -22.62 6.48
CA LYS A 30 -30.79 -23.91 7.20
C LYS A 30 -29.47 -24.11 7.93
N THR A 31 -28.34 -23.93 7.24
CA THR A 31 -26.99 -24.03 7.80
C THR A 31 -26.78 -23.04 8.94
N ALA A 32 -27.23 -21.79 8.78
CA ALA A 32 -27.15 -20.78 9.84
C ALA A 32 -27.98 -21.17 11.07
N ASN A 33 -29.18 -21.72 10.88
CA ASN A 33 -30.04 -22.18 11.98
C ASN A 33 -29.46 -23.38 12.73
N GLU A 34 -28.82 -24.31 12.03
CA GLU A 34 -28.12 -25.44 12.64
C GLU A 34 -26.92 -24.98 13.46
N ALA A 35 -26.08 -24.11 12.88
CA ALA A 35 -24.95 -23.50 13.60
C ALA A 35 -25.42 -22.74 14.85
N ARG A 36 -26.50 -21.94 14.72
CA ARG A 36 -27.10 -21.22 15.84
C ARG A 36 -27.55 -22.16 16.96
N LYS A 37 -28.23 -23.26 16.63
CA LYS A 37 -28.71 -24.25 17.62
C LYS A 37 -27.54 -24.84 18.40
N GLU A 38 -26.46 -25.22 17.73
CA GLU A 38 -25.28 -25.77 18.39
C GLU A 38 -24.53 -24.73 19.22
N LEU A 39 -24.43 -23.48 18.76
CA LEU A 39 -23.81 -22.39 19.51
C LEU A 39 -24.58 -22.05 20.79
N ASN A 40 -25.90 -21.95 20.71
CA ASN A 40 -26.75 -21.57 21.85
C ASN A 40 -26.86 -22.70 22.89
N LYS A 41 -26.55 -23.95 22.56
CA LYS A 41 -26.41 -25.03 23.56
C LYS A 41 -25.23 -24.84 24.49
N MET A 42 -24.19 -24.09 24.09
CA MET A 42 -22.98 -23.91 24.88
C MET A 42 -23.13 -22.89 26.02
N TRP A 43 -24.13 -22.01 25.97
CA TRP A 43 -24.26 -20.88 26.89
C TRP A 43 -25.69 -20.77 27.44
N ARG A 44 -25.84 -20.44 28.74
CA ARG A 44 -27.16 -20.41 29.42
C ARG A 44 -27.91 -19.08 29.28
N LEU A 45 -27.18 -17.97 29.16
CA LEU A 45 -27.74 -16.60 29.19
C LEU A 45 -27.44 -15.81 27.90
N LEU A 46 -26.52 -16.31 27.07
CA LEU A 46 -26.10 -15.65 25.84
C LEU A 46 -26.73 -16.37 24.67
N GLU A 47 -27.47 -15.63 23.84
CA GLU A 47 -28.07 -16.14 22.62
C GLU A 47 -27.44 -15.45 21.40
N VAL A 48 -27.03 -16.25 20.43
CA VAL A 48 -26.59 -15.79 19.12
C VAL A 48 -27.78 -15.82 18.17
N GLY A 49 -28.04 -14.70 17.49
CA GLY A 49 -29.07 -14.55 16.47
C GLY A 49 -28.51 -14.63 15.05
N LEU A 50 -29.38 -14.86 14.07
CA LEU A 50 -29.06 -14.64 12.66
C LEU A 50 -29.43 -13.19 12.33
N ASP A 51 -28.42 -12.36 12.04
CA ASP A 51 -28.62 -10.94 11.70
C ASP A 51 -28.93 -10.76 10.22
N GLY A 52 -28.19 -11.44 9.34
CA GLY A 52 -28.39 -11.36 7.90
C GLY A 52 -27.59 -12.41 7.12
N ILE A 53 -27.93 -12.53 5.83
CA ILE A 53 -27.22 -13.37 4.87
C ILE A 53 -26.72 -12.48 3.75
N TYR A 54 -25.47 -12.63 3.36
CA TYR A 54 -24.82 -11.79 2.35
C TYR A 54 -24.46 -12.61 1.11
N CYS A 55 -24.82 -12.10 -0.08
CA CYS A 55 -24.44 -12.71 -1.36
C CYS A 55 -24.49 -11.69 -2.52
N PRO A 56 -23.33 -11.19 -3.02
CA PRO A 56 -21.94 -11.44 -2.59
C PRO A 56 -21.45 -10.51 -1.45
N LEU A 57 -20.28 -10.83 -0.88
CA LEU A 57 -19.58 -10.07 0.18
C LEU A 57 -18.16 -9.69 -0.30
N LEU A 58 -17.84 -8.40 -0.26
CA LEU A 58 -16.51 -7.85 -0.46
C LEU A 58 -15.94 -7.41 0.90
N LEU A 59 -14.97 -8.17 1.41
CA LEU A 59 -14.25 -7.86 2.65
C LEU A 59 -12.91 -7.21 2.32
N LEU A 60 -12.72 -5.94 2.68
CA LEU A 60 -11.48 -5.22 2.41
C LEU A 60 -10.53 -5.25 3.62
N ASN A 61 -11.06 -4.90 4.80
CA ASN A 61 -10.29 -4.74 6.02
C ASN A 61 -11.21 -4.85 7.25
N LYS A 62 -10.62 -4.84 8.45
CA LYS A 62 -11.41 -4.78 9.71
C LYS A 62 -12.38 -3.60 9.66
N LYS A 63 -13.66 -3.87 9.95
CA LYS A 63 -14.77 -2.89 9.91
C LYS A 63 -14.97 -2.19 8.55
N LYS A 64 -14.42 -2.75 7.47
CA LYS A 64 -14.53 -2.21 6.10
C LYS A 64 -14.98 -3.29 5.12
N TYR A 65 -16.27 -3.30 4.79
CA TYR A 65 -16.86 -4.26 3.87
C TYR A 65 -18.04 -3.65 3.09
N ALA A 66 -18.33 -4.25 1.93
CA ALA A 66 -19.56 -4.05 1.20
C ALA A 66 -20.19 -5.41 0.89
N ALA A 67 -21.51 -5.49 0.96
CA ALA A 67 -22.23 -6.74 0.71
C ALA A 67 -23.61 -6.49 0.13
N LEU A 68 -24.17 -7.49 -0.53
CA LEU A 68 -25.61 -7.53 -0.79
C LEU A 68 -26.30 -8.36 0.28
N SER A 69 -27.02 -7.70 1.17
CA SER A 69 -27.88 -8.31 2.17
C SER A 69 -29.11 -8.91 1.50
N VAL A 70 -29.31 -10.20 1.70
CA VAL A 70 -30.40 -10.98 1.09
C VAL A 70 -31.47 -11.19 2.15
N THR A 71 -32.67 -10.68 1.88
CA THR A 71 -33.83 -10.87 2.75
C THR A 71 -34.98 -11.44 1.94
N GLU A 72 -35.66 -12.43 2.51
CA GLU A 72 -36.90 -12.94 1.94
C GLU A 72 -38.09 -12.33 2.69
N ARG A 73 -38.98 -11.68 1.94
CA ARG A 73 -40.30 -11.25 2.43
C ARG A 73 -41.35 -11.75 1.46
N ASP A 74 -42.36 -12.45 1.97
CA ASP A 74 -43.51 -12.95 1.20
C ASP A 74 -43.12 -13.79 -0.04
N GLY A 75 -42.08 -14.62 0.08
CA GLY A 75 -41.57 -15.46 -1.01
C GLY A 75 -40.76 -14.71 -2.08
N LYS A 76 -40.48 -13.41 -1.87
CA LYS A 76 -39.65 -12.60 -2.76
C LYS A 76 -38.31 -12.28 -2.13
N ILE A 77 -37.24 -12.72 -2.80
CA ILE A 77 -35.86 -12.41 -2.43
C ILE A 77 -35.54 -10.97 -2.84
N THR A 78 -35.20 -10.13 -1.86
CA THR A 78 -34.75 -8.75 -2.07
C THR A 78 -33.29 -8.61 -1.66
N LYS A 79 -32.48 -8.03 -2.53
CA LYS A 79 -31.07 -7.73 -2.27
C LYS A 79 -30.89 -6.24 -1.97
N VAL A 80 -30.31 -5.91 -0.82
CA VAL A 80 -30.03 -4.53 -0.40
C VAL A 80 -28.52 -4.36 -0.25
N LYS A 81 -27.95 -3.33 -0.90
CA LYS A 81 -26.53 -3.04 -0.79
C LYS A 81 -26.21 -2.42 0.57
N GLU A 82 -25.36 -3.08 1.33
CA GLU A 82 -24.83 -2.59 2.59
C GLU A 82 -23.35 -2.21 2.46
N LYS A 83 -22.98 -1.05 2.99
CA LYS A 83 -21.64 -0.47 2.92
C LYS A 83 -21.22 -0.02 4.32
N LYS A 84 -20.14 -0.57 4.86
CA LYS A 84 -19.65 -0.27 6.21
C LYS A 84 -18.18 0.13 6.16
N GLY A 85 -17.86 1.29 6.74
CA GLY A 85 -16.47 1.79 6.88
C GLY A 85 -15.73 2.13 5.58
N LEU A 86 -16.42 2.11 4.44
CA LEU A 86 -15.86 2.47 3.13
C LEU A 86 -15.75 3.98 2.96
N ASP A 87 -14.80 4.42 2.14
CA ASP A 87 -14.55 5.85 1.89
C ASP A 87 -15.76 6.56 1.28
N ILE A 88 -16.50 5.85 0.43
CA ILE A 88 -17.75 6.33 -0.18
C ILE A 88 -18.83 6.71 0.84
N VAL A 89 -18.76 6.18 2.06
CA VAL A 89 -19.70 6.50 3.16
C VAL A 89 -19.22 7.74 3.94
N ARG A 90 -17.95 8.12 3.82
CA ARG A 90 -17.41 9.28 4.52
C ARG A 90 -17.82 10.58 3.81
N ARG A 91 -17.94 11.67 4.56
CA ARG A 91 -18.38 12.97 4.02
C ARG A 91 -17.29 13.74 3.28
N ASP A 92 -16.04 13.49 3.64
CA ASP A 92 -14.82 14.20 3.23
C ASP A 92 -14.25 13.80 1.86
N TRP A 93 -14.93 12.90 1.12
CA TRP A 93 -14.63 12.63 -0.29
C TRP A 93 -15.56 13.42 -1.20
N CYS A 94 -15.08 13.77 -2.39
CA CYS A 94 -15.92 14.44 -3.38
C CYS A 94 -17.07 13.54 -3.85
N VAL A 95 -18.17 14.16 -4.27
CA VAL A 95 -19.38 13.45 -4.75
C VAL A 95 -19.04 12.51 -5.92
N LEU A 96 -18.14 12.94 -6.81
CA LEU A 96 -17.65 12.16 -7.93
C LEU A 96 -16.99 10.85 -7.48
N ALA A 97 -16.11 10.91 -6.49
CA ALA A 97 -15.41 9.73 -5.97
C ALA A 97 -16.40 8.75 -5.31
N LYS A 98 -17.42 9.26 -4.62
CA LYS A 98 -18.50 8.42 -4.04
C LYS A 98 -19.31 7.74 -5.13
N ARG A 99 -19.73 8.49 -6.16
CA ARG A 99 -20.50 7.96 -7.30
C ARG A 99 -19.68 6.91 -8.06
N ALA A 100 -18.41 7.19 -8.31
CA ALA A 100 -17.51 6.25 -8.99
C ALA A 100 -17.31 4.97 -8.16
N GLY A 101 -17.02 5.10 -6.87
CA GLY A 101 -16.88 3.95 -5.98
C GLY A 101 -18.17 3.14 -5.85
N ASP A 102 -19.34 3.78 -5.81
CA ASP A 102 -20.63 3.10 -5.76
C ASP A 102 -20.92 2.27 -7.01
N LYS A 103 -20.60 2.82 -8.20
CA LYS A 103 -20.76 2.12 -9.48
C LYS A 103 -19.77 0.96 -9.63
N ILE A 104 -18.54 1.13 -9.14
CA ILE A 104 -17.54 0.04 -9.12
C ILE A 104 -18.01 -1.07 -8.18
N LEU A 105 -18.59 -0.74 -7.03
CA LEU A 105 -19.22 -1.74 -6.17
C LEU A 105 -20.41 -2.44 -6.83
N ASP A 106 -21.19 -1.74 -7.68
CA ASP A 106 -22.23 -2.41 -8.48
C ASP A 106 -21.66 -3.46 -9.42
N PHE A 107 -20.53 -3.17 -10.08
CA PHE A 107 -19.86 -4.15 -10.93
C PHE A 107 -19.37 -5.34 -10.10
N ILE A 108 -18.68 -5.08 -8.98
CA ILE A 108 -18.12 -6.14 -8.12
C ILE A 108 -19.22 -7.02 -7.52
N LEU A 109 -20.32 -6.41 -7.08
CA LEU A 109 -21.42 -7.13 -6.43
C LEU A 109 -22.46 -7.67 -7.41
N SER A 110 -22.26 -7.51 -8.72
CA SER A 110 -23.21 -7.94 -9.76
C SER A 110 -23.38 -9.47 -9.83
N GLY A 111 -22.34 -10.22 -9.45
CA GLY A 111 -22.29 -11.68 -9.64
C GLY A 111 -21.80 -12.11 -11.03
N ASN A 112 -21.31 -11.18 -11.85
CA ASN A 112 -20.66 -11.49 -13.12
C ASN A 112 -19.27 -12.13 -12.92
N PRO A 113 -18.71 -12.82 -13.94
CA PRO A 113 -17.35 -13.31 -13.93
C PRO A 113 -16.33 -12.19 -13.62
N VAL A 114 -15.23 -12.54 -12.95
CA VAL A 114 -14.23 -11.58 -12.49
C VAL A 114 -13.62 -10.80 -13.66
N GLU A 115 -13.40 -11.48 -14.79
CA GLU A 115 -12.84 -10.90 -16.01
C GLU A 115 -13.76 -9.78 -16.57
N ASP A 116 -15.06 -10.05 -16.62
CA ASP A 116 -16.06 -9.08 -17.08
C ASP A 116 -16.15 -7.89 -16.11
N VAL A 117 -16.10 -8.15 -14.80
CA VAL A 117 -16.10 -7.11 -13.78
C VAL A 117 -14.88 -6.19 -13.94
N VAL A 118 -13.69 -6.77 -14.12
CA VAL A 118 -12.44 -6.02 -14.30
C VAL A 118 -12.49 -5.14 -15.55
N GLU A 119 -12.93 -5.69 -16.70
CA GLU A 119 -13.02 -4.91 -17.93
C GLU A 119 -14.05 -3.78 -17.84
N ASN A 120 -15.21 -4.05 -17.20
CA ASN A 120 -16.22 -3.02 -16.96
C ASN A 120 -15.69 -1.88 -16.07
N ILE A 121 -14.91 -2.21 -15.04
CA ILE A 121 -14.26 -1.21 -14.17
C ILE A 121 -13.27 -0.38 -14.99
N HIS A 122 -12.36 -1.01 -15.75
CA HIS A 122 -11.35 -0.30 -16.54
C HIS A 122 -11.99 0.60 -17.60
N THR A 123 -12.99 0.09 -18.32
CA THR A 123 -13.73 0.87 -19.32
C THR A 123 -14.45 2.06 -18.69
N TYR A 124 -15.08 1.87 -17.53
CA TYR A 124 -15.73 2.97 -16.82
C TYR A 124 -14.72 4.03 -16.34
N LEU A 125 -13.56 3.64 -15.84
CA LEU A 125 -12.52 4.58 -15.40
C LEU A 125 -11.97 5.41 -16.57
N ARG A 126 -11.73 4.80 -17.74
CA ARG A 126 -11.30 5.51 -18.95
C ARG A 126 -12.34 6.53 -19.43
N GLN A 127 -13.62 6.14 -19.41
CA GLN A 127 -14.72 7.04 -19.75
C GLN A 127 -14.78 8.22 -18.76
N LEU A 128 -14.69 7.93 -17.46
CA LEU A 128 -14.72 8.95 -16.41
C LEU A 128 -13.57 9.94 -16.53
N ALA A 129 -12.35 9.47 -16.84
CA ALA A 129 -11.20 10.33 -17.10
C ALA A 129 -11.45 11.23 -18.33
N THR A 130 -11.99 10.67 -19.41
CA THR A 130 -12.35 11.41 -20.63
C THR A 130 -13.42 12.49 -20.35
N ASP A 131 -14.43 12.15 -19.55
CA ASP A 131 -15.48 13.08 -19.12
C ASP A 131 -14.93 14.24 -18.27
N MET A 132 -14.01 13.92 -17.35
CA MET A 132 -13.30 14.93 -16.57
C MET A 132 -12.46 15.84 -17.47
N GLU A 133 -11.75 15.30 -18.45
CA GLU A 133 -10.95 16.09 -19.41
C GLU A 133 -11.82 17.01 -20.26
N ASN A 134 -12.95 16.52 -20.76
CA ASN A 134 -13.88 17.28 -21.61
C ASN A 134 -14.74 18.31 -20.85
N ASN A 135 -14.62 18.42 -19.52
CA ASN A 135 -15.50 19.24 -18.67
C ASN A 135 -16.99 18.88 -18.83
N SER A 136 -17.32 17.60 -19.05
CA SER A 136 -18.71 17.16 -19.16
C SER A 136 -19.41 16.99 -17.81
N LEU A 137 -18.67 17.07 -16.70
CA LEU A 137 -19.17 16.87 -15.34
C LEU A 137 -19.51 18.18 -14.62
N PRO A 138 -20.63 18.25 -13.87
CA PRO A 138 -21.03 19.44 -13.13
C PRO A 138 -20.10 19.74 -11.94
N LEU A 139 -19.99 21.01 -11.56
CA LEU A 139 -19.18 21.44 -10.41
C LEU A 139 -19.57 20.73 -9.10
N SER A 140 -20.86 20.44 -8.93
CA SER A 140 -21.40 19.72 -7.76
C SER A 140 -20.72 18.37 -7.53
N ASP A 141 -20.23 17.72 -8.58
CA ASP A 141 -19.54 16.43 -8.47
C ASP A 141 -18.16 16.57 -7.78
N TYR A 142 -17.55 17.75 -7.85
CA TYR A 142 -16.21 18.02 -7.29
C TYR A 142 -16.26 18.54 -5.85
N VAL A 143 -17.43 18.84 -5.32
CA VAL A 143 -17.60 19.41 -3.98
C VAL A 143 -17.19 18.40 -2.91
N ILE A 144 -16.33 18.85 -2.01
CA ILE A 144 -15.94 18.14 -0.79
C ILE A 144 -16.53 18.89 0.40
N THR A 145 -17.05 18.18 1.40
CA THR A 145 -17.64 18.79 2.59
C THR A 145 -16.94 18.29 3.83
N LYS A 146 -16.39 19.22 4.63
CA LYS A 146 -15.79 18.89 5.93
C LYS A 146 -16.34 19.82 7.02
N GLY A 147 -16.64 19.24 8.18
CA GLY A 147 -17.10 19.97 9.36
C GLY A 147 -15.96 20.67 10.08
N LEU A 148 -16.22 21.87 10.59
CA LEU A 148 -15.36 22.57 11.54
C LEU A 148 -15.66 22.08 12.96
N THR A 149 -14.62 21.80 13.75
CA THR A 149 -14.75 21.47 15.18
C THR A 149 -14.42 22.66 16.08
N LYS A 150 -13.67 23.64 15.56
CA LYS A 150 -13.29 24.87 16.25
C LYS A 150 -13.61 26.09 15.38
N GLU A 151 -13.46 27.28 15.94
CA GLU A 151 -13.50 28.51 15.15
C GLU A 151 -12.32 28.54 14.16
N PRO A 152 -12.50 29.06 12.93
CA PRO A 152 -11.47 29.03 11.88
C PRO A 152 -10.11 29.63 12.30
N GLU A 153 -10.11 30.64 13.17
CA GLU A 153 -8.90 31.29 13.67
C GLU A 153 -8.14 30.49 14.74
N GLU A 154 -8.80 29.53 15.39
CA GLU A 154 -8.22 28.73 16.47
C GLU A 154 -7.45 27.49 15.96
N TYR A 155 -7.49 27.24 14.65
CA TYR A 155 -6.73 26.17 14.01
C TYR A 155 -5.26 26.57 13.87
N SER A 156 -4.39 25.96 14.70
CA SER A 156 -2.93 26.15 14.63
C SER A 156 -2.35 25.72 13.28
N ASP A 157 -3.02 24.81 12.58
CA ASP A 157 -2.67 24.30 11.25
C ASP A 157 -3.66 24.75 10.17
N GLY A 158 -4.42 25.83 10.40
CA GLY A 158 -5.46 26.28 9.46
C GLY A 158 -4.98 26.48 8.01
N LYS A 159 -3.67 26.76 7.80
CA LYS A 159 -3.05 26.92 6.47
C LYS A 159 -2.92 25.63 5.66
N THR A 160 -2.89 24.47 6.30
CA THR A 160 -2.81 23.15 5.64
C THR A 160 -4.20 22.53 5.43
N GLN A 161 -5.25 23.13 6.00
CA GLN A 161 -6.62 22.61 5.96
C GLN A 161 -7.50 23.38 4.95
N PRO A 162 -7.97 22.74 3.85
CA PRO A 162 -8.77 23.39 2.81
C PRO A 162 -10.06 24.07 3.32
N HIS A 163 -10.90 23.33 4.03
CA HIS A 163 -12.15 23.81 4.64
C HIS A 163 -11.94 24.99 5.61
N VAL A 164 -10.83 25.03 6.36
CA VAL A 164 -10.51 26.17 7.24
C VAL A 164 -10.13 27.40 6.42
N GLN A 165 -9.31 27.25 5.38
CA GLN A 165 -8.99 28.35 4.47
C GLN A 165 -10.22 28.94 3.78
N VAL A 166 -11.15 28.08 3.34
CA VAL A 166 -12.41 28.52 2.75
C VAL A 166 -13.29 29.22 3.79
N ALA A 167 -13.39 28.68 5.01
CA ALA A 167 -14.13 29.31 6.10
C ALA A 167 -13.62 30.72 6.43
N ILE A 168 -12.30 30.93 6.48
CA ILE A 168 -11.69 32.25 6.69
C ILE A 168 -12.09 33.20 5.56
N LYS A 169 -11.95 32.77 4.29
CA LYS A 169 -12.35 33.56 3.11
C LYS A 169 -13.86 33.88 3.10
N MET A 170 -14.71 32.99 3.59
CA MET A 170 -16.16 33.22 3.73
C MET A 170 -16.43 34.30 4.79
N LYS A 171 -15.74 34.25 5.92
CA LYS A 171 -15.87 35.22 7.02
C LYS A 171 -15.40 36.62 6.63
N GLU A 172 -14.30 36.73 5.88
CA GLU A 172 -13.82 37.99 5.30
C GLU A 172 -14.84 38.65 4.36
N ARG A 173 -15.74 37.87 3.77
CA ARG A 173 -16.83 38.35 2.91
C ARG A 173 -18.13 38.63 3.64
N GLY A 174 -18.12 38.52 4.96
CA GLY A 174 -19.30 38.75 5.79
C GLY A 174 -20.28 37.58 5.87
N ARG A 175 -19.90 36.36 5.41
CA ARG A 175 -20.69 35.15 5.72
C ARG A 175 -20.32 34.63 7.11
N PRO A 176 -21.29 34.49 8.03
CA PRO A 176 -21.02 33.93 9.34
C PRO A 176 -20.70 32.44 9.20
N VAL A 177 -19.59 32.00 9.82
CA VAL A 177 -19.17 30.60 9.92
C VAL A 177 -18.81 30.34 11.38
N ARG A 178 -19.24 29.21 11.94
CA ARG A 178 -19.04 28.82 13.34
C ARG A 178 -18.49 27.41 13.48
N ALA A 179 -17.95 27.11 14.66
CA ALA A 179 -17.66 25.72 15.03
C ALA A 179 -18.93 24.84 14.92
N GLY A 180 -18.81 23.68 14.26
CA GLY A 180 -19.90 22.75 13.95
C GLY A 180 -20.42 22.84 12.52
N ASP A 181 -20.14 23.93 11.81
CA ASP A 181 -20.61 24.12 10.43
C ASP A 181 -19.87 23.20 9.45
N HIS A 182 -20.59 22.78 8.42
CA HIS A 182 -20.05 21.95 7.35
C HIS A 182 -19.71 22.84 6.16
N ILE A 183 -18.42 22.92 5.82
CA ILE A 183 -17.91 23.82 4.79
C ILE A 183 -17.72 23.04 3.49
N PRO A 184 -18.50 23.36 2.44
CA PRO A 184 -18.26 22.84 1.11
C PRO A 184 -17.09 23.59 0.46
N TYR A 185 -16.22 22.88 -0.25
CA TYR A 185 -15.12 23.47 -1.00
C TYR A 185 -14.77 22.65 -2.24
N VAL A 186 -14.11 23.31 -3.19
CA VAL A 186 -13.50 22.70 -4.37
C VAL A 186 -12.04 23.14 -4.50
N ILE A 187 -11.20 22.32 -5.13
CA ILE A 187 -9.78 22.62 -5.35
C ILE A 187 -9.59 23.11 -6.78
N CYS A 188 -9.10 24.35 -6.91
CA CYS A 188 -8.80 24.97 -8.20
C CYS A 188 -7.32 24.84 -8.56
N ALA A 189 -7.00 24.92 -9.84
CA ALA A 189 -5.62 24.98 -10.32
C ALA A 189 -5.08 26.41 -10.15
N ASP A 190 -3.96 26.54 -9.44
CA ASP A 190 -3.19 27.79 -9.38
C ASP A 190 -1.70 27.45 -9.47
N PRO A 191 -1.00 27.85 -10.55
CA PRO A 191 0.41 27.54 -10.74
C PRO A 191 1.33 28.27 -9.73
N ASN A 192 0.86 29.32 -9.08
CA ASN A 192 1.67 30.10 -8.12
C ASN A 192 1.59 29.54 -6.69
N ILE A 193 0.63 28.67 -6.41
CA ILE A 193 0.35 28.17 -5.06
C ILE A 193 0.62 26.67 -4.98
N THR A 194 1.74 26.29 -4.38
CA THR A 194 2.12 24.89 -4.22
C THR A 194 1.21 24.14 -3.25
N MET A 195 0.66 24.83 -2.23
CA MET A 195 -0.18 24.20 -1.21
C MET A 195 -1.64 24.07 -1.67
N PHE A 196 -2.12 22.84 -1.85
CA PHE A 196 -3.49 22.58 -2.30
C PHE A 196 -4.57 23.18 -1.38
N ALA A 197 -4.31 23.26 -0.07
CA ALA A 197 -5.23 23.86 0.88
C ALA A 197 -5.53 25.33 0.63
N GLN A 198 -4.56 26.10 0.13
CA GLN A 198 -4.73 27.52 -0.20
C GLN A 198 -5.49 27.71 -1.52
N ARG A 199 -5.40 26.71 -2.41
CA ARG A 199 -6.15 26.62 -3.68
C ARG A 199 -7.60 26.15 -3.52
N ALA A 200 -8.08 26.03 -2.28
CA ALA A 200 -9.46 25.72 -1.99
C ALA A 200 -10.34 26.97 -2.08
N HIS A 201 -11.49 26.81 -2.72
CA HIS A 201 -12.48 27.87 -2.94
C HIS A 201 -13.90 27.37 -2.61
N ASP A 202 -14.75 28.31 -2.22
CA ASP A 202 -16.20 28.10 -2.08
C ASP A 202 -16.79 27.78 -3.47
N PRO A 203 -17.60 26.72 -3.63
CA PRO A 203 -18.21 26.37 -4.92
C PRO A 203 -19.00 27.52 -5.56
N GLU A 204 -19.73 28.31 -4.77
CA GLU A 204 -20.54 29.42 -5.28
C GLU A 204 -19.66 30.50 -5.91
N LEU A 205 -18.48 30.77 -5.32
CA LEU A 205 -17.52 31.69 -5.93
C LEU A 205 -16.97 31.15 -7.25
N VAL A 206 -16.74 29.84 -7.34
CA VAL A 206 -16.21 29.26 -8.58
C VAL A 206 -17.24 29.38 -9.71
N GLU A 207 -18.53 29.27 -9.40
CA GLU A 207 -19.62 29.54 -10.34
C GLU A 207 -19.68 31.02 -10.73
N GLU A 208 -19.61 31.95 -9.76
CA GLU A 208 -19.59 33.40 -10.01
C GLU A 208 -18.37 33.86 -10.83
N ALA A 209 -17.23 33.19 -10.68
CA ALA A 209 -15.99 33.52 -11.38
C ALA A 209 -16.03 33.24 -12.90
N ALA A 210 -17.10 32.62 -13.41
CA ALA A 210 -17.40 32.43 -14.84
C ALA A 210 -16.20 31.95 -15.67
N GLY A 211 -15.46 30.96 -15.15
CA GLY A 211 -14.33 30.33 -15.86
C GLY A 211 -12.96 30.95 -15.61
N LYS A 212 -12.84 32.00 -14.78
CA LYS A 212 -11.52 32.51 -14.34
C LYS A 212 -10.78 31.54 -13.40
N LEU A 213 -11.53 30.71 -12.68
CA LEU A 213 -10.99 29.66 -11.81
C LEU A 213 -11.32 28.30 -12.43
N THR A 214 -10.28 27.54 -12.73
CA THR A 214 -10.41 26.19 -13.29
C THR A 214 -10.16 25.15 -12.21
N LEU A 215 -10.84 24.00 -12.28
CA LEU A 215 -10.66 22.90 -11.34
C LEU A 215 -9.31 22.22 -11.55
N ASP A 216 -8.65 21.82 -10.46
CA ASP A 216 -7.45 20.99 -10.53
C ASP A 216 -7.83 19.52 -10.73
N LYS A 217 -8.19 19.18 -11.99
CA LYS A 217 -8.60 17.83 -12.38
C LYS A 217 -7.57 16.77 -11.99
N LYS A 218 -6.28 17.10 -12.12
CA LYS A 218 -5.18 16.19 -11.80
C LYS A 218 -5.18 15.84 -10.31
N TRP A 219 -5.34 16.84 -9.45
CA TRP A 219 -5.46 16.59 -8.00
C TRP A 219 -6.67 15.72 -7.66
N TYR A 220 -7.83 15.92 -8.31
CA TYR A 220 -9.00 15.05 -8.10
C TYR A 220 -8.73 13.61 -8.57
N LEU A 221 -8.10 13.41 -9.73
CA LEU A 221 -7.73 12.08 -10.20
C LEU A 221 -6.77 11.37 -9.23
N GLU A 222 -5.69 12.04 -8.82
CA GLU A 222 -4.63 11.46 -7.96
C GLU A 222 -5.04 11.32 -6.49
N SER A 223 -5.75 12.30 -5.93
CA SER A 223 -6.01 12.40 -4.48
C SER A 223 -7.45 12.05 -4.09
N GLN A 224 -8.41 12.03 -5.03
CA GLN A 224 -9.81 11.71 -4.75
C GLN A 224 -10.24 10.38 -5.38
N LEU A 225 -10.13 10.24 -6.71
CA LEU A 225 -10.61 9.03 -7.40
C LEU A 225 -9.69 7.84 -7.18
N HIS A 226 -8.39 7.97 -7.49
CA HIS A 226 -7.45 6.85 -7.44
C HIS A 226 -7.42 6.15 -6.07
N PRO A 227 -7.35 6.84 -4.91
CA PRO A 227 -7.27 6.16 -3.63
C PRO A 227 -8.55 5.38 -3.27
N VAL A 228 -9.73 5.87 -3.66
CA VAL A 228 -11.01 5.20 -3.39
C VAL A 228 -11.13 3.94 -4.25
N VAL A 229 -10.83 4.06 -5.54
CA VAL A 229 -10.92 2.95 -6.49
C VAL A 229 -9.88 1.88 -6.17
N SER A 230 -8.63 2.27 -5.95
CA SER A 230 -7.54 1.34 -5.61
C SER A 230 -7.85 0.55 -4.34
N ARG A 231 -8.42 1.18 -3.30
CA ARG A 231 -8.79 0.45 -2.07
C ARG A 231 -9.96 -0.52 -2.25
N ILE A 232 -10.93 -0.20 -3.12
CA ILE A 232 -12.05 -1.11 -3.41
C ILE A 232 -11.58 -2.30 -4.25
N CYS A 233 -10.70 -2.06 -5.22
CA CYS A 233 -10.21 -3.08 -6.14
C CYS A 233 -9.00 -3.88 -5.62
N ALA A 234 -8.43 -3.53 -4.46
CA ALA A 234 -7.22 -4.16 -3.92
C ALA A 234 -7.31 -5.68 -3.71
N VAL A 235 -8.53 -6.23 -3.57
CA VAL A 235 -8.76 -7.66 -3.31
C VAL A 235 -9.18 -8.40 -4.60
N ILE A 236 -9.26 -7.70 -5.73
CA ILE A 236 -9.70 -8.27 -7.00
C ILE A 236 -8.48 -8.70 -7.81
N GLU A 237 -8.42 -9.98 -8.16
CA GLU A 237 -7.38 -10.50 -9.03
C GLU A 237 -7.51 -9.91 -10.45
N GLY A 238 -6.39 -9.48 -11.04
CA GLY A 238 -6.35 -8.90 -12.38
C GLY A 238 -6.43 -7.37 -12.45
N THR A 239 -6.48 -6.67 -11.31
CA THR A 239 -6.32 -5.21 -11.25
C THR A 239 -5.32 -4.80 -10.17
N ASP A 240 -4.42 -3.88 -10.51
CA ASP A 240 -3.48 -3.26 -9.58
C ASP A 240 -3.63 -1.72 -9.56
N SER A 241 -3.08 -1.11 -8.51
CA SER A 241 -3.05 0.36 -8.35
C SER A 241 -2.41 1.09 -9.54
N GLY A 242 -1.42 0.47 -10.20
CA GLY A 242 -0.78 1.00 -11.40
C GLY A 242 -1.72 0.98 -12.61
N ARG A 243 -2.36 -0.15 -12.88
CA ARG A 243 -3.34 -0.25 -13.97
C ARG A 243 -4.54 0.68 -13.78
N ILE A 244 -4.99 0.89 -12.54
CA ILE A 244 -6.03 1.89 -12.23
C ILE A 244 -5.53 3.30 -12.57
N ALA A 245 -4.28 3.63 -12.24
CA ALA A 245 -3.67 4.91 -12.59
C ALA A 245 -3.60 5.10 -14.10
N GLU A 246 -3.20 4.07 -14.86
CA GLU A 246 -3.20 4.11 -16.33
C GLU A 246 -4.60 4.37 -16.91
N CYS A 247 -5.62 3.70 -16.38
CA CYS A 247 -7.00 3.89 -16.83
C CYS A 247 -7.52 5.30 -16.55
N LEU A 248 -7.00 5.96 -15.51
CA LEU A 248 -7.31 7.34 -15.15
C LEU A 248 -6.45 8.38 -15.90
N GLY A 249 -5.53 7.95 -16.77
CA GLY A 249 -4.61 8.85 -17.48
C GLY A 249 -3.47 9.39 -16.62
N LEU A 250 -3.19 8.76 -15.48
CA LEU A 250 -2.11 9.13 -14.56
C LEU A 250 -0.82 8.37 -14.86
N ASP A 251 0.31 8.93 -14.43
CA ASP A 251 1.63 8.30 -14.58
C ASP A 251 1.75 7.09 -13.64
N ALA A 252 1.55 5.90 -14.21
CA ALA A 252 1.58 4.62 -13.51
C ALA A 252 2.86 4.45 -12.66
N THR A 253 4.00 4.97 -13.11
CA THR A 253 5.29 4.81 -12.42
C THR A 253 5.31 5.45 -11.02
N LYS A 254 4.47 6.45 -10.76
CA LYS A 254 4.33 7.09 -9.45
C LYS A 254 3.46 6.28 -8.49
N PHE A 255 2.52 5.50 -9.01
CA PHE A 255 1.57 4.71 -8.23
C PHE A 255 2.05 3.27 -8.04
N HIS A 256 2.84 2.75 -8.99
CA HIS A 256 3.67 1.56 -8.78
C HIS A 256 4.65 1.76 -7.61
N LYS A 257 5.16 2.97 -7.36
CA LYS A 257 6.07 3.21 -6.21
C LYS A 257 5.47 2.90 -4.83
N ASN A 258 4.15 2.84 -4.70
CA ASN A 258 3.49 2.47 -3.44
C ASN A 258 3.05 0.98 -3.36
N GLU A 259 3.11 0.22 -4.46
CA GLU A 259 2.67 -1.21 -4.46
C GLU A 259 3.55 -2.16 -5.30
N SER A 260 4.59 -1.67 -5.97
CA SER A 260 5.46 -2.45 -6.87
C SER A 260 6.80 -1.76 -7.08
N ARG A 261 7.80 -2.19 -6.33
CA ARG A 261 9.20 -2.22 -6.78
C ARG A 261 9.42 -3.43 -7.72
N SER A 262 8.43 -3.72 -8.56
CA SER A 262 8.27 -4.99 -9.25
C SER A 262 7.93 -4.77 -10.73
N GLN A 263 8.88 -4.22 -11.49
CA GLN A 263 9.20 -4.72 -12.83
C GLN A 263 10.41 -4.00 -13.44
N SER A 264 11.54 -4.70 -13.40
CA SER A 264 12.51 -4.71 -14.50
C SER A 264 13.03 -6.14 -14.62
N ASN A 265 12.26 -6.99 -15.30
CA ASN A 265 12.74 -8.28 -15.80
C ASN A 265 13.69 -8.01 -16.97
N PHE A 266 14.99 -8.33 -16.81
CA PHE A 266 15.75 -9.05 -17.85
C PHE A 266 17.16 -9.52 -17.41
N ASP A 267 17.80 -8.94 -16.39
CA ASP A 267 19.28 -9.04 -16.26
C ASP A 267 19.85 -10.05 -15.24
N SER A 268 19.08 -10.97 -14.67
CA SER A 268 19.57 -11.76 -13.53
C SER A 268 19.17 -13.23 -13.57
N VAL A 269 19.94 -14.02 -14.29
CA VAL A 269 19.94 -15.50 -14.21
C VAL A 269 20.51 -16.03 -12.86
N PHE A 270 20.87 -15.14 -11.91
CA PHE A 270 21.05 -15.45 -10.49
C PHE A 270 20.06 -14.74 -9.57
N ALA A 271 18.96 -14.21 -10.11
CA ALA A 271 17.87 -13.71 -9.29
C ALA A 271 17.37 -14.83 -8.39
N GLN A 272 17.22 -14.45 -7.13
CA GLN A 272 16.60 -15.24 -6.10
C GLN A 272 15.19 -15.68 -6.55
N PRO A 273 14.62 -16.77 -5.98
CA PRO A 273 13.24 -17.18 -6.25
C PRO A 273 12.28 -15.98 -6.22
N ALA A 274 11.20 -15.98 -7.00
CA ALA A 274 10.24 -14.87 -7.10
C ALA A 274 9.73 -14.35 -5.74
N VAL A 275 9.64 -15.23 -4.73
CA VAL A 275 9.27 -14.93 -3.34
C VAL A 275 10.30 -14.02 -2.62
N GLU A 276 11.58 -14.10 -2.99
CA GLU A 276 12.68 -13.37 -2.33
C GLU A 276 13.01 -12.02 -2.99
N VAL A 277 12.74 -11.88 -4.30
CA VAL A 277 12.84 -10.59 -5.00
C VAL A 277 11.88 -9.57 -4.38
N ASP A 278 10.69 -10.04 -4.00
CA ASP A 278 9.68 -9.24 -3.30
C ASP A 278 10.09 -8.95 -1.84
N ARG A 279 10.70 -9.94 -1.16
CA ARG A 279 11.17 -9.81 0.23
C ARG A 279 12.21 -8.70 0.43
N PHE A 280 13.15 -8.55 -0.51
CA PHE A 280 14.17 -7.49 -0.46
C PHE A 280 13.84 -6.32 -1.39
N ALA A 281 12.59 -6.24 -1.87
CA ALA A 281 12.17 -5.17 -2.77
C ALA A 281 12.44 -3.83 -2.12
N SER A 282 12.08 -3.57 -0.86
CA SER A 282 12.20 -2.26 -0.20
C SER A 282 13.62 -1.89 0.31
N VAL A 283 14.64 -2.72 0.07
CA VAL A 283 15.99 -2.58 0.65
C VAL A 283 16.88 -1.61 -0.15
N GLU A 284 17.80 -0.89 0.51
CA GLU A 284 18.80 -0.04 -0.13
C GLU A 284 19.92 -0.93 -0.72
N ARG A 285 20.11 -0.85 -2.05
CA ARG A 285 21.11 -1.66 -2.77
C ARG A 285 22.53 -1.20 -2.43
N LEU A 286 23.46 -2.16 -2.38
CA LEU A 286 24.86 -1.85 -2.06
C LEU A 286 25.55 -1.21 -3.27
N MET A 287 26.02 0.02 -3.10
CA MET A 287 26.72 0.78 -4.12
C MET A 287 28.23 0.79 -3.80
N GLY A 288 29.03 0.16 -4.66
CA GLY A 288 30.48 0.04 -4.54
C GLY A 288 31.23 1.05 -5.41
N THR A 289 32.37 1.55 -4.96
CA THR A 289 33.25 2.39 -5.81
C THR A 289 34.21 1.51 -6.58
N CYS A 290 34.18 1.61 -7.90
CA CYS A 290 35.03 0.85 -8.81
C CYS A 290 36.37 1.60 -9.02
N SER A 291 37.39 0.90 -9.52
CA SER A 291 38.73 1.46 -9.75
C SER A 291 38.79 2.62 -10.75
N ASP A 292 37.73 2.81 -11.55
CA ASP A 292 37.54 3.93 -12.46
C ASP A 292 36.95 5.19 -11.77
N GLY A 293 36.69 5.13 -10.46
CA GLY A 293 36.13 6.23 -9.67
C GLY A 293 34.60 6.34 -9.75
N LEU A 294 33.93 5.48 -10.53
CA LEU A 294 32.47 5.46 -10.62
C LEU A 294 31.86 4.54 -9.55
N THR A 295 30.69 4.92 -9.05
CA THR A 295 29.92 4.10 -8.11
C THR A 295 28.93 3.24 -8.88
N ARG A 296 28.99 1.91 -8.68
CA ARG A 296 28.11 0.92 -9.33
C ARG A 296 27.50 -0.03 -8.31
N GLU A 297 26.37 -0.65 -8.64
CA GLU A 297 25.73 -1.64 -7.77
C GLU A 297 26.57 -2.93 -7.68
N PHE A 298 26.80 -3.41 -6.47
CA PHE A 298 27.37 -4.73 -6.23
C PHE A 298 26.27 -5.78 -6.25
N LYS A 299 26.21 -6.58 -7.32
CA LYS A 299 25.15 -7.57 -7.58
C LYS A 299 25.34 -8.91 -6.85
N GLY A 300 26.43 -9.09 -6.10
CA GLY A 300 26.75 -10.32 -5.37
C GLY A 300 28.06 -10.96 -5.84
N PRO A 301 28.40 -12.17 -5.39
CA PRO A 301 29.71 -12.81 -5.67
C PRO A 301 29.84 -13.28 -7.12
N TYR A 302 28.71 -13.50 -7.79
CA TYR A 302 28.60 -14.07 -9.12
C TYR A 302 27.73 -13.16 -9.99
N VAL A 303 28.29 -12.69 -11.10
CA VAL A 303 27.57 -11.82 -12.05
C VAL A 303 27.61 -12.48 -13.42
N LEU A 304 26.50 -12.40 -14.16
CA LEU A 304 26.44 -12.91 -15.52
C LEU A 304 26.82 -11.83 -16.49
N GLN A 305 27.62 -12.25 -17.45
CA GLN A 305 27.97 -11.44 -18.60
C GLN A 305 27.49 -12.17 -19.85
N ASP A 306 26.66 -11.48 -20.62
CA ASP A 306 26.24 -11.97 -21.93
C ASP A 306 27.43 -11.91 -22.89
N GLY A 307 27.86 -13.10 -23.34
CA GLY A 307 28.91 -13.22 -24.34
C GLY A 307 28.39 -12.89 -25.74
N VAL A 308 29.28 -12.41 -26.61
CA VAL A 308 29.03 -12.36 -28.05
C VAL A 308 28.74 -13.79 -28.52
N ALA A 309 27.55 -14.03 -29.11
CA ALA A 309 26.99 -15.33 -29.50
C ALA A 309 26.24 -16.16 -28.43
N GLY A 310 25.64 -15.53 -27.41
CA GLY A 310 24.63 -16.17 -26.56
C GLY A 310 25.17 -17.22 -25.57
N ALA A 311 26.49 -17.26 -25.38
CA ALA A 311 27.14 -18.05 -24.35
C ALA A 311 27.27 -17.19 -23.08
N ASN A 312 26.36 -17.37 -22.13
CA ASN A 312 26.40 -16.66 -20.85
C ASN A 312 27.63 -17.15 -20.06
N SER A 313 28.46 -16.21 -19.62
CA SER A 313 29.64 -16.50 -18.80
C SER A 313 29.50 -15.87 -17.42
N LEU A 314 30.06 -16.53 -16.42
CA LEU A 314 30.11 -16.04 -15.05
C LEU A 314 31.39 -15.26 -14.82
N ILE A 315 31.25 -14.02 -14.36
CA ILE A 315 32.36 -13.22 -13.87
C ILE A 315 32.31 -13.11 -12.36
N CYS A 316 33.49 -12.92 -11.77
CA CYS A 316 33.62 -12.56 -10.36
C CYS A 316 32.89 -11.25 -10.12
N GLY A 317 31.99 -11.19 -9.14
CA GLY A 317 31.24 -9.98 -8.82
C GLY A 317 32.05 -8.84 -8.23
N MET A 318 33.32 -9.09 -7.88
CA MET A 318 34.31 -8.04 -7.62
C MET A 318 34.78 -7.32 -8.88
N ARG A 319 34.41 -7.81 -10.07
CA ARG A 319 34.66 -7.15 -11.35
C ARG A 319 33.40 -6.40 -11.77
N CYS A 320 33.56 -5.16 -12.19
CA CYS A 320 32.46 -4.33 -12.66
C CYS A 320 31.99 -4.86 -14.03
N ALA A 321 30.75 -5.34 -14.11
CA ALA A 321 30.19 -5.86 -15.37
C ALA A 321 30.10 -4.80 -16.46
N ASP A 322 29.88 -3.54 -16.07
CA ASP A 322 29.61 -2.42 -16.98
C ASP A 322 30.89 -1.73 -17.51
N ALA A 323 32.08 -2.13 -17.04
CA ALA A 323 33.35 -1.58 -17.53
C ALA A 323 34.43 -2.66 -17.63
N ALA A 324 34.96 -2.82 -18.85
CA ALA A 324 36.03 -3.77 -19.13
C ALA A 324 37.28 -3.46 -18.29
N GLY A 325 37.62 -4.37 -17.37
CA GLY A 325 38.85 -4.31 -16.58
C GLY A 325 38.78 -3.54 -15.26
N ALA A 326 37.63 -2.96 -14.90
CA ALA A 326 37.46 -2.27 -13.64
C ALA A 326 37.01 -3.24 -12.52
N SER A 327 37.55 -3.08 -11.32
CA SER A 327 37.23 -3.93 -10.17
C SER A 327 36.88 -3.11 -8.93
N PHE A 328 36.05 -3.68 -8.08
CA PHE A 328 35.78 -3.16 -6.75
C PHE A 328 36.99 -3.41 -5.85
N ASN A 329 37.42 -2.39 -5.14
CA ASN A 329 38.45 -2.55 -4.12
C ASN A 329 37.83 -3.22 -2.88
N PRO A 330 38.29 -4.40 -2.43
CA PRO A 330 37.69 -5.12 -1.30
C PRO A 330 37.64 -4.29 0.00
N ARG A 331 38.67 -3.47 0.26
CA ARG A 331 38.73 -2.61 1.46
C ARG A 331 37.74 -1.45 1.37
N ALA A 332 37.61 -0.85 0.20
CA ALA A 332 36.64 0.23 -0.03
C ALA A 332 35.21 -0.31 0.09
N LEU A 333 34.95 -1.50 -0.47
CA LEU A 333 33.65 -2.16 -0.38
C LEU A 333 33.27 -2.45 1.07
N ARG A 334 34.20 -2.95 1.89
CA ARG A 334 33.98 -3.13 3.33
C ARG A 334 33.58 -1.83 4.03
N LEU A 335 34.32 -0.74 3.79
CA LEU A 335 33.99 0.57 4.36
C LEU A 335 32.61 1.08 3.90
N GLN A 336 32.21 0.78 2.65
CA GLN A 336 30.91 1.14 2.13
C GLN A 336 29.78 0.34 2.77
N VAL A 337 30.00 -0.96 3.05
CA VAL A 337 29.08 -1.79 3.83
C VAL A 337 28.93 -1.22 5.25
N ASP A 338 30.03 -0.89 5.92
CA ASP A 338 30.00 -0.31 7.27
C ASP A 338 29.25 1.03 7.29
N ASN A 339 29.48 1.89 6.30
CA ASN A 339 28.77 3.16 6.17
C ASN A 339 27.28 2.99 5.91
N LEU A 340 26.90 2.02 5.08
CA LEU A 340 25.49 1.69 4.82
C LEU A 340 24.82 1.17 6.09
N LEU A 341 25.44 0.23 6.81
CA LEU A 341 24.94 -0.30 8.08
C LEU A 341 24.78 0.81 9.12
N ARG A 342 25.79 1.67 9.30
CA ARG A 342 25.72 2.82 10.23
C ARG A 342 24.60 3.78 9.87
N ARG A 343 24.38 4.04 8.58
CA ARG A 343 23.27 4.89 8.11
C ARG A 343 21.90 4.27 8.40
N CYS A 344 21.73 2.99 8.14
CA CYS A 344 20.47 2.27 8.42
C CYS A 344 20.20 2.18 9.92
N LEU A 345 21.23 1.92 10.74
CA LEU A 345 21.14 1.94 12.19
C LEU A 345 20.80 3.34 12.72
N SER A 346 21.46 4.38 12.21
CA SER A 346 21.13 5.77 12.56
C SER A 346 19.68 6.08 12.21
N ARG A 347 19.20 5.72 11.02
CA ARG A 347 17.82 5.96 10.57
C ARG A 347 16.80 5.27 11.49
N TYR A 348 17.10 4.06 11.95
CA TYR A 348 16.29 3.33 12.92
C TYR A 348 16.29 4.01 14.30
N HIS A 349 17.48 4.31 14.83
CA HIS A 349 17.64 4.91 16.16
C HIS A 349 17.23 6.39 16.22
N ASP A 350 17.15 7.08 15.09
CA ASP A 350 16.58 8.42 15.02
C ASP A 350 15.12 8.41 15.47
N GLY A 351 14.41 7.28 15.35
CA GLY A 351 13.08 7.10 15.92
C GLY A 351 12.01 7.98 15.28
N TRP A 352 12.18 8.32 14.00
CA TRP A 352 11.19 9.08 13.27
C TRP A 352 9.91 8.29 13.09
N MET A 353 8.78 8.95 13.34
CA MET A 353 7.45 8.38 13.21
C MET A 353 6.60 9.21 12.27
N CYS A 354 5.79 8.54 11.47
CA CYS A 354 4.79 9.12 10.58
C CYS A 354 3.39 8.65 10.96
N CYS A 355 2.37 9.47 10.67
CA CYS A 355 0.99 9.07 10.87
C CYS A 355 0.57 8.00 9.86
N SER A 356 -0.23 7.02 10.30
CA SER A 356 -0.77 5.96 9.45
C SER A 356 -1.88 6.41 8.50
N ASP A 357 -2.44 7.61 8.72
CA ASP A 357 -3.45 8.19 7.84
C ASP A 357 -2.76 8.85 6.65
N SER A 358 -3.06 8.38 5.44
CA SER A 358 -2.48 8.90 4.18
C SER A 358 -2.75 10.39 3.96
N MET A 359 -3.77 10.95 4.61
CA MET A 359 -4.09 12.38 4.54
C MET A 359 -3.36 13.20 5.62
N CYS A 360 -2.71 12.55 6.58
CA CYS A 360 -1.98 13.19 7.67
C CYS A 360 -0.47 13.14 7.41
N VAL A 361 0.14 14.29 7.13
CA VAL A 361 1.59 14.42 6.87
C VAL A 361 2.39 14.62 8.17
N HIS A 362 1.78 14.36 9.33
CA HIS A 362 2.43 14.59 10.62
C HIS A 362 3.60 13.61 10.83
N ARG A 363 4.79 14.17 11.04
CA ARG A 363 6.04 13.45 11.28
C ARG A 363 6.73 13.99 12.52
N THR A 364 7.03 13.13 13.49
CA THR A 364 7.64 13.52 14.77
C THR A 364 8.56 12.45 15.33
N ARG A 365 9.48 12.85 16.21
CA ARG A 365 10.30 11.94 17.04
C ARG A 365 9.78 11.82 18.47
N ASN A 366 8.84 12.70 18.85
CA ASN A 366 8.31 12.72 20.20
C ASN A 366 7.34 11.56 20.37
N ILE A 367 7.74 10.61 21.20
CA ILE A 367 6.91 9.48 21.62
C ILE A 367 5.91 10.03 22.65
N MET A 368 4.70 10.34 22.18
CA MET A 368 3.58 10.64 23.08
C MET A 368 2.93 9.33 23.48
N CYS A 369 3.26 8.85 24.68
CA CYS A 369 2.59 7.71 25.28
C CYS A 369 1.18 8.13 25.69
N ASP A 370 0.20 7.82 24.85
CA ASP A 370 -1.21 7.97 25.19
C ASP A 370 -1.81 6.57 25.43
N VAL A 371 -2.70 6.49 26.41
CA VAL A 371 -3.47 5.27 26.69
C VAL A 371 -4.84 5.50 26.08
N TYR A 372 -5.18 4.73 25.05
CA TYR A 372 -6.53 4.77 24.52
C TYR A 372 -7.24 3.46 24.81
N HIS A 373 -8.53 3.59 25.08
CA HIS A 373 -9.41 2.49 25.41
C HIS A 373 -10.20 2.10 24.16
N GLU A 374 -9.98 0.88 23.67
CA GLU A 374 -10.91 0.23 22.74
C GLU A 374 -11.73 -0.77 23.57
N GLY A 375 -12.95 -0.39 23.93
CA GLY A 375 -13.78 -1.17 24.85
C GLY A 375 -13.18 -1.25 26.27
N ASN A 376 -13.11 -2.45 26.85
CA ASN A 376 -12.48 -2.70 28.15
C ASN A 376 -10.97 -2.93 28.08
N THR A 377 -10.36 -2.84 26.89
CA THR A 377 -8.94 -3.08 26.68
C THR A 377 -8.19 -1.76 26.47
N SER A 378 -7.25 -1.50 27.37
CA SER A 378 -6.32 -0.39 27.28
C SER A 378 -5.19 -0.78 26.34
N PHE A 379 -5.06 -0.07 25.21
CA PHE A 379 -3.94 -0.23 24.30
C PHE A 379 -2.95 0.92 24.54
N PHE A 380 -1.69 0.55 24.76
CA PHE A 380 -0.59 1.51 24.68
C PHE A 380 -0.28 1.72 23.21
N GLY A 381 -0.54 2.91 22.67
CA GLY A 381 -0.19 3.21 21.30
C GLY A 381 -0.11 4.70 21.04
N LEU A 382 0.79 5.07 20.13
CA LEU A 382 1.12 6.45 19.83
C LEU A 382 0.02 7.02 18.94
N LYS A 383 -0.96 7.71 19.54
CA LYS A 383 -1.98 8.44 18.77
C LYS A 383 -1.31 9.58 18.01
N CYS A 384 -1.79 9.87 16.80
CA CYS A 384 -1.33 11.07 16.11
C CYS A 384 -1.70 12.31 16.95
N PRO A 385 -0.74 13.21 17.25
CA PRO A 385 -1.02 14.42 18.03
C PRO A 385 -1.81 15.47 17.23
N MET A 386 -2.06 15.20 15.95
CA MET A 386 -2.81 16.08 15.09
C MET A 386 -4.30 16.10 15.49
N PRO A 387 -4.89 17.28 15.76
CA PRO A 387 -6.31 17.40 16.07
C PRO A 387 -7.17 16.73 14.99
N GLU A 388 -8.21 16.00 15.38
CA GLU A 388 -9.11 15.24 14.48
C GLU A 388 -8.49 14.08 13.69
N CYS A 389 -7.18 13.82 13.81
CA CYS A 389 -6.57 12.67 13.16
C CYS A 389 -6.82 11.41 13.99
N GLY A 390 -7.60 10.47 13.44
CA GLY A 390 -7.76 9.12 13.99
C GLY A 390 -6.61 8.17 13.67
N GLY A 391 -5.56 8.67 13.00
CA GLY A 391 -4.39 7.90 12.62
C GLY A 391 -3.47 7.58 13.80
N ARG A 392 -2.69 6.52 13.66
CA ARG A 392 -1.71 6.07 14.65
C ARG A 392 -0.31 6.42 14.14
N MET A 393 0.57 6.88 15.02
CA MET A 393 1.97 7.07 14.68
C MET A 393 2.65 5.70 14.55
N ARG A 394 3.38 5.51 13.46
CA ARG A 394 4.20 4.33 13.17
C ARG A 394 5.63 4.76 12.91
N LEU A 395 6.59 3.91 13.20
CA LEU A 395 7.99 4.15 12.82
C LEU A 395 8.08 4.28 11.30
N GLU A 396 8.76 5.32 10.84
CA GLU A 396 9.05 5.54 9.42
C GLU A 396 10.01 4.48 8.89
N TYR A 397 10.96 4.04 9.74
CA TYR A 397 11.88 2.96 9.44
C TYR A 397 11.76 1.87 10.51
N THR A 398 11.21 0.72 10.14
CA THR A 398 10.83 -0.32 11.09
C THR A 398 12.00 -1.24 11.46
N SER A 399 11.84 -1.95 12.58
CA SER A 399 12.74 -3.04 12.99
C SER A 399 12.85 -4.12 11.91
N GLU A 400 11.73 -4.46 11.27
CA GLU A 400 11.67 -5.43 10.17
C GLU A 400 12.46 -4.94 8.94
N GLN A 401 12.32 -3.68 8.55
CA GLN A 401 13.09 -3.10 7.43
C GLN A 401 14.60 -3.11 7.71
N LEU A 402 15.01 -2.78 8.94
CA LEU A 402 16.40 -2.87 9.35
C LEU A 402 16.91 -4.32 9.32
N TYR A 403 16.13 -5.26 9.83
CA TYR A 403 16.45 -6.69 9.78
C TYR A 403 16.62 -7.19 8.34
N LEU A 404 15.67 -6.85 7.45
CA LEU A 404 15.73 -7.20 6.03
C LEU A 404 16.96 -6.59 5.34
N GLN A 405 17.35 -5.36 5.69
CA GLN A 405 18.56 -4.72 5.17
C GLN A 405 19.84 -5.46 5.59
N ILE A 406 19.96 -5.85 6.85
CA ILE A 406 21.13 -6.59 7.35
C ILE A 406 21.14 -8.02 6.76
N LEU A 407 19.97 -8.66 6.66
CA LEU A 407 19.82 -9.98 6.06
C LEU A 407 20.19 -9.97 4.57
N TYR A 408 19.80 -8.92 3.83
CA TYR A 408 20.21 -8.72 2.44
C TYR A 408 21.74 -8.65 2.32
N LEU A 409 22.40 -7.83 3.14
CA LEU A 409 23.86 -7.70 3.12
C LEU A 409 24.56 -9.01 3.49
N LYS A 410 24.09 -9.72 4.52
CA LYS A 410 24.61 -11.05 4.88
C LYS A 410 24.57 -12.01 3.69
N ARG A 411 23.44 -12.05 2.98
CA ARG A 411 23.28 -12.97 1.85
C ARG A 411 24.06 -12.54 0.61
N LEU A 412 24.24 -11.24 0.41
CA LEU A 412 25.02 -10.67 -0.69
C LEU A 412 26.48 -11.13 -0.67
N PHE A 413 27.02 -11.47 0.51
CA PHE A 413 28.38 -11.96 0.69
C PHE A 413 28.47 -13.45 1.03
N ASP A 414 27.37 -14.21 0.95
CA ASP A 414 27.35 -15.64 1.26
C ASP A 414 27.85 -16.48 0.08
N LEU A 415 29.15 -16.78 0.11
CA LEU A 415 29.80 -17.63 -0.91
C LEU A 415 29.23 -19.06 -0.93
N LYS A 416 28.84 -19.61 0.23
CA LYS A 416 28.34 -20.99 0.32
C LYS A 416 26.93 -21.11 -0.29
N ASP A 417 26.07 -20.12 -0.05
CA ASP A 417 24.75 -20.04 -0.70
C ASP A 417 24.89 -19.88 -2.22
N ALA A 418 25.83 -19.05 -2.66
CA ALA A 418 26.10 -18.82 -4.06
C ALA A 418 26.62 -20.09 -4.79
N GLU A 419 27.54 -20.84 -4.18
CA GLU A 419 28.05 -22.10 -4.72
C GLU A 419 26.94 -23.16 -4.84
N LYS A 420 26.07 -23.26 -3.82
CA LYS A 420 24.91 -24.16 -3.87
C LYS A 420 23.96 -23.80 -5.00
N LYS A 421 23.63 -22.52 -5.17
CA LYS A 421 22.78 -22.05 -6.28
C LYS A 421 23.40 -22.35 -7.64
N LEU A 422 24.71 -22.16 -7.79
CA LEU A 422 25.43 -22.51 -9.00
C LEU A 422 25.37 -24.02 -9.30
N SER A 423 25.44 -24.87 -8.27
CA SER A 423 25.33 -26.32 -8.44
C SER A 423 23.94 -26.77 -8.91
N ILE A 424 22.88 -26.11 -8.42
CA ILE A 424 21.49 -26.35 -8.81
C ILE A 424 21.27 -25.91 -10.27
N GLU A 425 21.64 -24.67 -10.59
CA GLU A 425 21.57 -24.12 -11.95
C GLU A 425 22.34 -24.97 -12.97
N ASN A 426 23.53 -25.46 -12.61
CA ASN A 426 24.30 -26.35 -13.48
C ASN A 426 23.65 -27.73 -13.67
N SER A 427 22.86 -28.19 -12.70
CA SER A 427 22.11 -29.44 -12.81
C SER A 427 20.93 -29.26 -13.77
N GLU A 428 20.19 -28.16 -13.65
CA GLU A 428 19.10 -27.80 -14.57
C GLU A 428 19.60 -27.54 -16.00
N ARG A 429 20.73 -26.85 -16.16
CA ARG A 429 21.37 -26.63 -17.48
C ARG A 429 21.78 -27.94 -18.15
N LYS A 430 22.29 -28.89 -17.36
CA LYS A 430 22.68 -30.22 -17.85
C LYS A 430 21.46 -31.01 -18.34
N GLU A 431 20.33 -30.92 -17.64
CA GLU A 431 19.06 -31.51 -18.09
C GLU A 431 18.56 -30.89 -19.39
N ARG A 432 18.78 -29.58 -19.58
CA ARG A 432 18.41 -28.84 -20.79
C ARG A 432 19.44 -28.90 -21.93
N GLY A 433 20.53 -29.66 -21.78
CA GLY A 433 21.57 -29.84 -22.81
C GLY A 433 22.53 -28.66 -22.99
N PHE A 434 22.56 -27.70 -22.06
CA PHE A 434 23.48 -26.55 -22.08
C PHE A 434 24.80 -26.83 -21.35
N VAL A 435 25.85 -26.10 -21.72
CA VAL A 435 27.17 -26.17 -21.07
C VAL A 435 27.09 -25.64 -19.64
N SER A 436 27.68 -26.38 -18.69
CA SER A 436 27.79 -25.95 -17.31
C SER A 436 28.62 -24.68 -17.17
N LEU A 437 28.14 -23.79 -16.32
CA LEU A 437 28.81 -22.57 -15.94
C LEU A 437 29.99 -22.86 -15.01
N LYS A 438 31.16 -22.28 -15.31
CA LYS A 438 32.35 -22.37 -14.45
C LYS A 438 32.30 -21.31 -13.36
N ALA A 439 32.55 -21.72 -12.12
CA ALA A 439 32.70 -20.79 -11.01
C ALA A 439 33.93 -19.88 -11.25
N PRO A 440 33.80 -18.56 -11.10
CA PRO A 440 34.93 -17.65 -11.21
C PRO A 440 35.89 -17.85 -10.04
N VAL A 441 37.19 -17.68 -10.30
CA VAL A 441 38.24 -17.79 -9.27
C VAL A 441 38.33 -16.46 -8.51
N PHE A 442 38.17 -16.51 -7.19
CA PHE A 442 38.43 -15.39 -6.29
C PHE A 442 39.89 -15.43 -5.82
N SER A 443 40.51 -14.27 -5.67
CA SER A 443 41.75 -14.16 -4.90
C SER A 443 41.51 -14.45 -3.42
N ASN A 444 42.56 -14.86 -2.70
CA ASN A 444 42.48 -15.10 -1.25
C ASN A 444 42.01 -13.85 -0.50
N GLU A 445 42.41 -12.65 -0.95
CA GLU A 445 42.00 -11.38 -0.35
C GLU A 445 40.51 -11.08 -0.56
N GLU A 446 39.99 -11.30 -1.77
CA GLU A 446 38.56 -11.11 -2.08
C GLU A 446 37.69 -12.09 -1.30
N ARG A 447 38.10 -13.35 -1.22
CA ARG A 447 37.39 -14.38 -0.47
C ARG A 447 37.33 -14.03 1.02
N LEU A 448 38.47 -13.69 1.61
CA LEU A 448 38.55 -13.29 3.01
C LEU A 448 37.71 -12.04 3.28
N ALA A 449 37.72 -11.05 2.37
CA ALA A 449 36.90 -9.86 2.53
C ALA A 449 35.40 -10.17 2.54
N MET A 450 34.91 -11.04 1.65
CA MET A 450 33.50 -11.45 1.63
C MET A 450 33.12 -12.26 2.86
N GLU A 451 33.96 -13.20 3.29
CA GLU A 451 33.73 -13.99 4.50
C GLU A 451 33.63 -13.09 5.75
N VAL A 452 34.55 -12.11 5.88
CA VAL A 452 34.51 -11.15 6.99
C VAL A 452 33.26 -10.27 6.94
N MET A 453 32.85 -9.75 5.76
CA MET A 453 31.62 -8.95 5.63
C MET A 453 30.36 -9.78 5.94
N HIS A 454 30.35 -11.06 5.55
CA HIS A 454 29.27 -11.98 5.89
C HIS A 454 29.20 -12.22 7.41
N GLU A 455 30.34 -12.48 8.06
CA GLU A 455 30.43 -12.69 9.51
C GLU A 455 30.05 -11.43 10.29
N ASP A 456 30.50 -10.24 9.85
CA ASP A 456 30.14 -8.97 10.46
C ASP A 456 28.62 -8.75 10.44
N CYS A 457 27.95 -9.04 9.31
CA CYS A 457 26.49 -8.98 9.21
C CYS A 457 25.79 -10.08 10.04
N HIS A 458 26.39 -11.28 10.10
CA HIS A 458 25.84 -12.40 10.87
C HIS A 458 25.87 -12.12 12.38
N ARG A 459 27.00 -11.62 12.88
CA ARG A 459 27.16 -11.21 14.28
C ARG A 459 26.15 -10.13 14.64
N LEU A 460 25.98 -9.11 13.80
CA LEU A 460 24.97 -8.07 14.02
C LEU A 460 23.57 -8.64 14.16
N LEU A 461 23.18 -9.64 13.36
CA LEU A 461 21.86 -10.29 13.49
C LEU A 461 21.72 -11.14 14.76
N GLN A 462 22.81 -11.71 15.28
CA GLN A 462 22.79 -12.53 16.49
C GLN A 462 22.81 -11.70 17.78
N GLU A 463 23.60 -10.63 17.81
CA GLU A 463 23.73 -9.74 18.97
C GLU A 463 22.55 -8.77 19.09
N SER A 464 21.88 -8.47 17.97
CA SER A 464 20.68 -7.63 17.97
C SER A 464 19.44 -8.42 18.39
N ALA A 465 18.49 -7.76 19.05
CA ALA A 465 17.24 -8.34 19.55
C ALA A 465 16.24 -8.85 18.47
N PHE A 466 16.69 -9.08 17.24
CA PHE A 466 15.84 -9.54 16.13
C PHE A 466 15.61 -11.06 16.10
N ASN A 467 16.37 -11.85 16.87
CA ASN A 467 16.29 -13.31 16.92
C ASN A 467 15.80 -13.87 18.28
N MET A 468 15.16 -13.05 19.13
CA MET A 468 14.51 -13.50 20.36
C MET A 468 13.03 -13.82 20.15
#